data_AF-A0A8C1HEN9-F1
#
_entry.id   AF-A0A8C1HEN9-F1
#
_cell.length_a   1.000
_cell.length_b   1.000
_cell.length_c   1.000
_cell.angle_alpha   90.00
_cell.angle_beta   90.00
_cell.angle_gamma   90.00
#
_symmetry.space_group_name_H-M   'P 1'
#
loop_
_entity.id
_entity.type
_entity.pdbx_description
1 polymer ?
#
loop_
_entity_poly.entity_id
_entity_poly.type
_entity_poly.pdbx_seq_one_letter_code
_entity_poly.pdbx_strand_id
1 'polypeptide(L)'
;IASNKWSANGSPEQGLEDGGDELDKAMDGDAEGVWSPDIEQSFQEALAIYPPCGRRKIILSDEGKMYGRNELIARYIKLRTGKTRTRKQVSSHLQVLARRKSREIQSKLKDQASKDKALQNIGSLSSAQIVSPSLIRKPLPPLPQSPYPPTARFWPTPIPVAPPCVCAAYESLAPPLPPVATAVPVWQDRTIASSKLRLLEYSAFMEVPQDQESYSKHLFVQIGQTNPSYSDPLLEAVDIRQIYDKFPEKTGGLKELYEKGPHNAFFLVKFWADLNNSGLQDGPGSFYGVSSQYSSSENMTITVSTKVCSFGKQVVEKVETEYARVEGGKCLYRIHRSPMCEYMINFIHKLKHLPEKYMMNSVLENFTILQVVTNRETQETLLCIAFVFEVSTSEHGAQYHVYRLIKD
;
A
#
# COMPACT_ATOMS: atom_id res chain seq x y z
N ILE A 1 19.35 -69.90 40.92
CA ILE A 1 20.01 -70.46 42.12
C ILE A 1 21.34 -71.03 41.63
N ALA A 2 22.46 -70.73 42.31
CA ALA A 2 23.86 -70.96 41.88
C ALA A 2 24.24 -70.24 40.55
N SER A 3 25.38 -69.58 40.34
CA SER A 3 26.70 -69.49 41.00
C SER A 3 27.70 -70.62 40.70
N ASN A 4 28.72 -70.33 39.90
CA ASN A 4 30.11 -70.55 40.33
C ASN A 4 31.16 -69.72 39.55
N LYS A 5 32.45 -69.89 39.87
CA LYS A 5 33.62 -69.04 39.55
C LYS A 5 34.76 -69.83 38.86
N TRP A 6 35.84 -69.11 38.48
CA TRP A 6 37.22 -69.58 38.14
C TRP A 6 37.38 -70.24 36.74
N SER A 7 38.36 -69.87 35.88
CA SER A 7 39.86 -69.81 35.95
C SER A 7 40.53 -71.16 35.56
N ALA A 8 41.71 -71.25 34.93
CA ALA A 8 42.61 -70.31 34.23
C ALA A 8 43.73 -71.09 33.46
N ASN A 9 44.71 -70.36 32.89
CA ASN A 9 46.02 -70.81 32.36
C ASN A 9 46.09 -71.51 30.98
N GLY A 10 47.21 -71.27 30.29
CA GLY A 10 47.57 -71.85 28.98
C GLY A 10 48.60 -70.98 28.25
N SER A 11 49.89 -71.26 28.41
CA SER A 11 51.02 -70.55 27.77
C SER A 11 52.22 -71.52 27.65
N PRO A 12 53.29 -71.16 26.93
CA PRO A 12 53.35 -70.83 25.51
C PRO A 12 54.27 -71.82 24.77
N GLU A 13 54.25 -71.86 23.43
CA GLU A 13 55.29 -72.57 22.67
C GLU A 13 55.61 -71.89 21.34
N GLN A 14 56.85 -72.08 20.86
CA GLN A 14 57.44 -71.35 19.74
C GLN A 14 57.64 -72.30 18.54
N GLY A 15 57.41 -71.80 17.33
CA GLY A 15 57.73 -72.46 16.06
C GLY A 15 58.23 -71.43 15.05
N LEU A 16 59.27 -71.76 14.30
CA LEU A 16 60.05 -70.78 13.55
C LEU A 16 59.44 -70.41 12.19
N GLU A 17 59.48 -69.10 11.92
CA GLU A 17 60.00 -68.46 10.70
C GLU A 17 59.64 -69.02 9.31
N ASP A 18 58.88 -68.23 8.55
CA ASP A 18 59.21 -67.88 7.17
C ASP A 18 58.94 -66.37 6.95
N GLY A 19 59.63 -65.74 6.00
CA GLY A 19 59.75 -64.28 5.89
C GLY A 19 58.81 -63.61 4.88
N GLY A 20 58.32 -62.42 5.24
CA GLY A 20 57.57 -61.52 4.35
C GLY A 20 57.49 -60.11 4.95
N ASP A 21 58.05 -59.13 4.26
CA ASP A 21 58.53 -57.87 4.86
C ASP A 21 57.50 -56.73 5.04
N GLU A 22 57.96 -55.72 5.80
CA GLU A 22 57.49 -54.32 5.87
C GLU A 22 56.06 -54.00 6.35
N LEU A 23 55.87 -54.19 7.65
CA LEU A 23 55.51 -53.11 8.60
C LEU A 23 54.73 -51.89 8.08
N ASP A 24 53.41 -51.90 8.32
CA ASP A 24 52.59 -50.68 8.47
C ASP A 24 53.15 -49.75 9.57
N LYS A 25 53.74 -48.58 9.21
CA LYS A 25 53.69 -47.39 10.09
C LYS A 25 54.05 -46.03 9.45
N ALA A 26 53.32 -45.00 9.92
CA ALA A 26 53.47 -43.56 9.65
C ALA A 26 53.23 -43.13 8.18
N MET A 27 52.17 -42.39 7.88
CA MET A 27 51.96 -41.04 8.40
C MET A 27 50.50 -40.69 8.77
N ASP A 28 50.30 -40.13 9.96
CA ASP A 28 49.40 -38.96 10.10
C ASP A 28 50.13 -37.74 9.48
N GLY A 29 49.48 -36.75 8.87
CA GLY A 29 48.05 -36.58 8.67
C GLY A 29 47.61 -35.14 8.90
N ASP A 30 47.57 -34.32 7.84
CA ASP A 30 46.86 -33.02 7.81
C ASP A 30 46.81 -32.44 6.38
N ALA A 31 45.63 -32.37 5.76
CA ALA A 31 45.31 -31.54 4.58
C ALA A 31 43.84 -31.65 4.15
N GLU A 32 43.33 -32.89 3.98
CA GLU A 32 41.94 -33.13 3.57
C GLU A 32 41.02 -33.36 4.77
N GLY A 33 40.04 -32.46 4.93
CA GLY A 33 38.96 -32.65 5.90
C GLY A 33 38.11 -33.90 5.61
N VAL A 34 37.33 -34.33 6.62
CA VAL A 34 36.48 -35.54 6.53
C VAL A 34 35.54 -35.54 5.31
N TRP A 35 35.17 -34.37 4.79
CA TRP A 35 34.40 -34.19 3.55
C TRP A 35 35.23 -33.39 2.53
N SER A 36 36.20 -34.05 1.91
CA SER A 36 36.92 -33.54 0.74
C SER A 36 35.98 -33.46 -0.49
N PRO A 37 36.28 -32.64 -1.52
CA PRO A 37 35.32 -32.36 -2.60
C PRO A 37 34.86 -33.61 -3.38
N ASP A 38 35.75 -34.58 -3.59
CA ASP A 38 35.46 -35.88 -4.23
C ASP A 38 34.47 -36.73 -3.41
N ILE A 39 34.61 -36.70 -2.08
CA ILE A 39 33.72 -37.38 -1.14
C ILE A 39 32.38 -36.66 -1.06
N GLU A 40 32.36 -35.33 -1.03
CA GLU A 40 31.13 -34.54 -1.00
C GLU A 40 30.32 -34.75 -2.28
N GLN A 41 30.95 -34.71 -3.46
CA GLN A 41 30.28 -35.03 -4.72
C GLN A 41 29.70 -36.45 -4.68
N SER A 42 30.50 -37.45 -4.29
CA SER A 42 30.06 -38.84 -4.20
C SER A 42 28.94 -39.05 -3.17
N PHE A 43 28.89 -38.23 -2.12
CA PHE A 43 27.82 -38.19 -1.13
C PHE A 43 26.53 -37.57 -1.69
N GLN A 44 26.61 -36.45 -2.40
CA GLN A 44 25.44 -35.82 -3.04
C GLN A 44 24.82 -36.74 -4.11
N GLU A 45 25.64 -37.40 -4.93
CA GLU A 45 25.16 -38.42 -5.88
C GLU A 45 24.48 -39.60 -5.16
N ALA A 46 25.07 -40.08 -4.05
CA ALA A 46 24.45 -41.12 -3.24
C ALA A 46 23.13 -40.68 -2.57
N LEU A 47 22.95 -39.38 -2.26
CA LEU A 47 21.68 -38.86 -1.75
C LEU A 47 20.57 -38.89 -2.82
N ALA A 48 20.92 -38.74 -4.10
CA ALA A 48 19.99 -38.84 -5.23
C ALA A 48 19.62 -40.30 -5.55
N ILE A 49 20.60 -41.21 -5.56
CA ILE A 49 20.41 -42.64 -5.80
C ILE A 49 19.61 -43.29 -4.66
N TYR A 50 19.87 -42.88 -3.41
CA TYR A 50 19.17 -43.39 -2.23
C TYR A 50 18.32 -42.29 -1.59
N PRO A 51 17.08 -42.02 -2.07
CA PRO A 51 16.18 -41.02 -1.48
C PRO A 51 15.81 -41.33 -0.01
N PRO A 52 15.16 -40.40 0.72
CA PRO A 52 14.81 -40.61 2.13
C PRO A 52 13.61 -41.56 2.31
N CYS A 53 13.86 -42.88 2.32
CA CYS A 53 12.84 -43.96 2.40
C CYS A 53 12.07 -44.12 3.73
N GLY A 54 11.81 -43.03 4.46
CA GLY A 54 10.92 -42.99 5.63
C GLY A 54 11.19 -44.09 6.68
N ARG A 55 10.19 -44.95 6.94
CA ARG A 55 10.27 -46.10 7.86
C ARG A 55 10.24 -47.46 7.13
N ARG A 56 10.90 -47.59 5.96
CA ARG A 56 11.14 -48.89 5.32
C ARG A 56 12.62 -49.06 4.96
N LYS A 57 13.20 -50.22 5.34
CA LYS A 57 14.56 -50.60 4.95
C LYS A 57 14.53 -51.19 3.54
N ILE A 58 15.52 -50.85 2.72
CA ILE A 58 15.80 -51.56 1.47
C ILE A 58 16.54 -52.86 1.85
N ILE A 59 16.21 -53.97 1.19
CA ILE A 59 16.90 -55.25 1.33
C ILE A 59 17.67 -55.49 0.04
N LEU A 60 18.95 -55.84 0.14
CA LEU A 60 19.77 -56.30 -0.98
C LEU A 60 19.91 -57.82 -0.88
N SER A 61 19.65 -58.53 -1.97
CA SER A 61 19.34 -59.97 -1.96
C SER A 61 20.55 -60.88 -2.19
N ASP A 62 21.75 -60.30 -2.28
CA ASP A 62 22.98 -60.93 -2.78
C ASP A 62 23.91 -61.48 -1.67
N GLU A 63 23.96 -60.84 -0.49
CA GLU A 63 24.78 -61.30 0.65
C GLU A 63 23.99 -61.57 1.95
N GLY A 64 22.65 -61.47 1.93
CA GLY A 64 21.79 -61.70 3.11
C GLY A 64 21.92 -60.65 4.25
N LYS A 65 22.82 -59.67 4.13
CA LYS A 65 23.00 -58.58 5.11
C LYS A 65 22.03 -57.42 4.85
N MET A 66 21.33 -56.98 5.90
CA MET A 66 20.46 -55.80 5.84
C MET A 66 21.28 -54.50 5.91
N TYR A 67 21.34 -53.74 4.82
CA TYR A 67 21.99 -52.41 4.79
C TYR A 67 20.97 -51.27 4.94
N GLY A 68 21.21 -50.33 5.86
CA GLY A 68 20.46 -49.08 5.94
C GLY A 68 20.92 -48.04 4.92
N ARG A 69 20.08 -47.04 4.63
CA ARG A 69 20.38 -45.93 3.70
C ARG A 69 21.78 -45.32 3.91
N ASN A 70 22.14 -45.05 5.15
CA ASN A 70 23.41 -44.39 5.50
C ASN A 70 24.62 -45.36 5.43
N GLU A 71 24.39 -46.66 5.29
CA GLU A 71 25.41 -47.67 5.00
C GLU A 71 25.57 -47.89 3.49
N LEU A 72 24.47 -47.80 2.72
CA LEU A 72 24.51 -47.77 1.26
C LEU A 72 25.25 -46.53 0.74
N ILE A 73 24.99 -45.35 1.32
CA ILE A 73 25.73 -44.12 1.01
C ILE A 73 27.23 -44.27 1.35
N ALA A 74 27.55 -44.88 2.51
CA ALA A 74 28.95 -45.17 2.89
C ALA A 74 29.64 -46.15 1.91
N ARG A 75 28.94 -47.21 1.46
CA ARG A 75 29.44 -48.16 0.45
C ARG A 75 29.65 -47.48 -0.91
N TYR A 76 28.73 -46.61 -1.33
CA TYR A 76 28.84 -45.87 -2.59
C TYR A 76 30.04 -44.90 -2.59
N ILE A 77 30.24 -44.14 -1.51
CA ILE A 77 31.41 -43.28 -1.35
C ILE A 77 32.70 -44.11 -1.47
N LYS A 78 32.81 -45.22 -0.72
CA LYS A 78 34.00 -46.08 -0.78
C LYS A 78 34.23 -46.67 -2.19
N LEU A 79 33.16 -47.02 -2.90
CA LEU A 79 33.22 -47.53 -4.27
C LEU A 79 33.65 -46.45 -5.28
N ARG A 80 33.27 -45.19 -5.06
CA ARG A 80 33.59 -44.06 -5.96
C ARG A 80 34.98 -43.45 -5.74
N THR A 81 35.43 -43.33 -4.49
CA THR A 81 36.66 -42.58 -4.15
C THR A 81 37.75 -43.44 -3.51
N GLY A 82 37.47 -44.71 -3.18
CA GLY A 82 38.33 -45.57 -2.34
C GLY A 82 38.36 -45.16 -0.86
N LYS A 83 38.25 -43.86 -0.56
CA LYS A 83 38.28 -43.28 0.78
C LYS A 83 37.09 -43.79 1.62
N THR A 84 37.39 -44.54 2.68
CA THR A 84 36.34 -45.11 3.54
C THR A 84 35.67 -44.04 4.40
N ARG A 85 34.33 -44.06 4.48
CA ARG A 85 33.53 -43.24 5.40
C ARG A 85 32.52 -44.11 6.13
N THR A 86 32.28 -43.84 7.42
CA THR A 86 31.40 -44.64 8.27
C THR A 86 29.95 -44.18 8.20
N ARG A 87 29.01 -45.10 8.46
CA ARG A 87 27.59 -44.80 8.73
C ARG A 87 27.40 -43.64 9.72
N LYS A 88 28.25 -43.55 10.75
CA LYS A 88 28.18 -42.50 11.78
C LYS A 88 28.56 -41.13 11.20
N GLN A 89 29.64 -41.03 10.43
CA GLN A 89 30.03 -39.80 9.72
C GLN A 89 28.93 -39.35 8.74
N VAL A 90 28.43 -40.26 7.90
CA VAL A 90 27.31 -40.01 6.96
C VAL A 90 26.07 -39.48 7.68
N SER A 91 25.73 -40.06 8.84
CA SER A 91 24.57 -39.64 9.64
C SER A 91 24.77 -38.26 10.30
N SER A 92 25.99 -37.98 10.77
CA SER A 92 26.36 -36.68 11.36
C SER A 92 26.27 -35.57 10.32
N HIS A 93 26.84 -35.79 9.13
CA HIS A 93 26.83 -34.81 8.03
C HIS A 93 25.42 -34.47 7.55
N LEU A 94 24.57 -35.49 7.38
CA LEU A 94 23.15 -35.29 7.06
C LEU A 94 22.42 -34.48 8.14
N GLN A 95 22.76 -34.65 9.43
CA GLN A 95 22.21 -33.84 10.52
C GLN A 95 22.75 -32.39 10.50
N VAL A 96 24.02 -32.17 10.14
CA VAL A 96 24.60 -30.83 9.98
C VAL A 96 23.90 -30.08 8.84
N LEU A 97 23.68 -30.72 7.69
CA LEU A 97 22.95 -30.16 6.55
C LEU A 97 21.50 -29.82 6.91
N ALA A 98 20.80 -30.71 7.61
CA ALA A 98 19.44 -30.45 8.11
C ALA A 98 19.40 -29.26 9.09
N ARG A 99 20.33 -29.18 10.04
CA ARG A 99 20.47 -28.05 10.99
C ARG A 99 20.87 -26.75 10.30
N ARG A 100 21.65 -26.79 9.21
CA ARG A 100 21.97 -25.63 8.38
C ARG A 100 20.72 -25.11 7.67
N LYS A 101 20.03 -25.96 6.91
CA LYS A 101 18.78 -25.61 6.21
C LYS A 101 17.70 -25.09 7.17
N SER A 102 17.58 -25.69 8.36
CA SER A 102 16.64 -25.21 9.39
C SER A 102 16.97 -23.80 9.89
N ARG A 103 18.25 -23.44 10.02
CA ARG A 103 18.68 -22.09 10.43
C ARG A 103 18.50 -21.07 9.32
N GLU A 104 18.74 -21.45 8.06
CA GLU A 104 18.49 -20.60 6.88
C GLU A 104 17.00 -20.32 6.66
N ILE A 105 16.11 -21.25 7.02
CA ILE A 105 14.65 -21.02 7.07
C ILE A 105 14.29 -20.09 8.25
N GLN A 106 14.87 -20.32 9.42
CA GLN A 106 14.60 -19.53 10.62
C GLN A 106 15.10 -18.08 10.50
N SER A 107 16.24 -17.83 9.83
CA SER A 107 16.71 -16.47 9.55
C SER A 107 15.77 -15.74 8.60
N LYS A 108 15.40 -16.36 7.47
CA LYS A 108 14.44 -15.78 6.51
C LYS A 108 13.10 -15.41 7.15
N LEU A 109 12.57 -16.27 8.04
CA LEU A 109 11.35 -15.97 8.81
C LEU A 109 11.55 -14.82 9.82
N LYS A 110 12.72 -14.74 10.49
CA LYS A 110 13.05 -13.65 11.40
C LYS A 110 13.23 -12.31 10.68
N ASP A 111 13.84 -12.33 9.50
CA ASP A 111 14.04 -11.16 8.65
C ASP A 111 12.69 -10.63 8.14
N GLN A 112 11.80 -11.52 7.70
CA GLN A 112 10.44 -11.14 7.33
C GLN A 112 9.66 -10.55 8.52
N ALA A 113 9.64 -11.23 9.67
CA ALA A 113 8.97 -10.70 10.87
C ALA A 113 9.60 -9.39 11.40
N SER A 114 10.83 -9.06 11.01
CA SER A 114 11.48 -7.78 11.30
C SER A 114 11.07 -6.70 10.29
N LYS A 115 10.93 -7.04 9.00
CA LYS A 115 10.27 -6.19 7.99
C LYS A 115 8.84 -5.87 8.41
N ASP A 116 8.02 -6.87 8.72
CA ASP A 116 6.60 -6.71 9.05
C ASP A 116 6.39 -5.75 10.25
N LYS A 117 7.29 -5.78 11.24
CA LYS A 117 7.30 -4.83 12.36
C LYS A 117 7.74 -3.41 11.97
N ALA A 118 8.71 -3.27 11.07
CA ALA A 118 9.07 -1.96 10.52
C ALA A 118 7.92 -1.38 9.67
N LEU A 119 7.18 -2.23 8.96
CA LEU A 119 6.01 -1.85 8.16
C LEU A 119 4.84 -1.38 9.03
N GLN A 120 4.50 -2.11 10.10
CA GLN A 120 3.50 -1.65 11.08
C GLN A 120 3.90 -0.30 11.69
N ASN A 121 5.19 -0.07 11.95
CA ASN A 121 5.67 1.22 12.45
C ASN A 121 5.48 2.33 11.40
N ILE A 122 5.91 2.14 10.15
CA ILE A 122 5.77 3.13 9.07
C ILE A 122 4.29 3.44 8.78
N GLY A 123 3.44 2.41 8.63
CA GLY A 123 2.00 2.58 8.39
C GLY A 123 1.22 3.17 9.56
N SER A 124 1.82 3.28 10.76
CA SER A 124 1.23 3.96 11.92
C SER A 124 1.61 5.44 12.04
N LEU A 125 2.56 5.93 11.25
CA LEU A 125 3.01 7.32 11.31
C LEU A 125 2.13 8.21 10.43
N SER A 126 1.58 9.27 11.03
CA SER A 126 0.98 10.37 10.28
C SER A 126 1.97 10.91 9.25
N SER A 127 1.50 11.27 8.06
CA SER A 127 2.30 12.00 7.07
C SER A 127 2.94 13.28 7.63
N ALA A 128 2.38 13.89 8.68
CA ALA A 128 3.03 14.96 9.45
C ALA A 128 4.26 14.50 10.28
N GLN A 129 4.19 13.31 10.88
CA GLN A 129 5.34 12.68 11.55
C GLN A 129 6.39 12.18 10.55
N ILE A 130 5.97 11.75 9.35
CA ILE A 130 6.89 11.41 8.25
C ILE A 130 7.63 12.66 7.76
N VAL A 131 6.93 13.79 7.58
CA VAL A 131 7.53 15.05 7.12
C VAL A 131 8.44 15.69 8.19
N SER A 132 8.09 15.64 9.48
CA SER A 132 8.81 16.38 10.54
C SER A 132 10.01 15.63 11.13
N PRO A 133 11.27 16.10 10.95
CA PRO A 133 12.42 15.53 11.67
C PRO A 133 12.46 16.10 13.10
N SER A 134 11.94 15.36 14.08
CA SER A 134 12.00 15.75 15.49
C SER A 134 12.29 14.57 16.41
N LEU A 135 13.30 14.75 17.27
CA LEU A 135 13.77 13.73 18.21
C LEU A 135 12.74 13.44 19.32
N ILE A 136 12.83 12.23 19.86
CA ILE A 136 11.99 11.68 20.93
C ILE A 136 11.82 12.68 22.08
N ARG A 137 10.61 13.23 22.23
CA ARG A 137 10.16 13.90 23.45
C ARG A 137 8.89 13.21 23.96
N LYS A 138 8.91 12.84 25.25
CA LYS A 138 7.77 12.21 25.94
C LYS A 138 6.60 13.19 26.01
N PRO A 139 5.34 12.74 25.85
CA PRO A 139 4.18 13.60 26.11
C PRO A 139 4.12 13.99 27.58
N LEU A 140 3.86 15.27 27.86
CA LEU A 140 3.45 15.75 29.17
C LEU A 140 1.93 15.50 29.35
N PRO A 141 1.44 15.25 30.58
CA PRO A 141 0.02 15.04 30.82
C PRO A 141 -0.79 16.34 30.65
N PRO A 142 -2.06 16.27 30.20
CA PRO A 142 -2.93 17.44 30.08
C PRO A 142 -3.41 17.94 31.45
N LEU A 143 -3.60 19.26 31.57
CA LEU A 143 -4.25 19.90 32.71
C LEU A 143 -5.79 19.67 32.68
N PRO A 144 -6.46 19.55 33.84
CA PRO A 144 -7.90 19.33 33.91
C PRO A 144 -8.70 20.59 33.56
N GLN A 145 -9.89 20.40 32.97
CA GLN A 145 -10.86 21.46 32.72
C GLN A 145 -11.83 21.65 33.90
N SER A 146 -12.30 22.88 34.10
CA SER A 146 -13.25 23.25 35.16
C SER A 146 -14.71 23.17 34.66
N PRO A 147 -15.68 22.67 35.45
CA PRO A 147 -17.08 22.62 35.08
C PRO A 147 -17.82 23.95 35.34
N TYR A 148 -18.79 24.28 34.48
CA TYR A 148 -19.80 25.34 34.70
C TYR A 148 -21.22 24.75 34.61
N PRO A 149 -22.21 25.30 35.37
CA PRO A 149 -23.54 24.71 35.52
C PRO A 149 -24.57 25.18 34.45
N PRO A 150 -25.71 24.47 34.29
CA PRO A 150 -26.71 24.78 33.27
C PRO A 150 -27.95 25.56 33.78
N THR A 151 -28.40 26.54 32.99
CA THR A 151 -29.71 27.22 33.04
C THR A 151 -30.06 27.72 31.63
N ALA A 152 -31.32 27.87 31.18
CA ALA A 152 -32.61 27.35 31.65
C ALA A 152 -33.57 27.21 30.43
N ARG A 153 -34.71 26.52 30.57
CA ARG A 153 -35.72 26.37 29.50
C ARG A 153 -36.81 27.46 29.58
N PHE A 154 -37.18 28.08 28.47
CA PHE A 154 -38.43 28.87 28.35
C PHE A 154 -38.98 28.89 26.90
N TRP A 155 -40.01 28.08 26.63
CA TRP A 155 -41.00 28.27 25.56
C TRP A 155 -42.29 27.49 25.96
N PRO A 156 -43.50 28.08 25.89
CA PRO A 156 -44.76 27.38 26.18
C PRO A 156 -45.33 26.64 24.95
N THR A 157 -46.28 25.74 25.22
CA THR A 157 -46.96 24.89 24.21
C THR A 157 -48.45 25.30 24.04
N PRO A 158 -49.39 24.50 23.50
CA PRO A 158 -49.89 24.68 22.13
C PRO A 158 -51.43 24.86 22.05
N ILE A 159 -52.00 24.94 20.84
CA ILE A 159 -53.27 24.28 20.42
C ILE A 159 -53.54 24.45 18.90
N PRO A 160 -54.26 23.55 18.20
CA PRO A 160 -54.41 23.54 16.74
C PRO A 160 -55.86 23.80 16.24
N VAL A 161 -56.11 23.62 14.92
CA VAL A 161 -57.35 23.22 14.19
C VAL A 161 -57.57 24.02 12.88
N ALA A 162 -58.12 23.35 11.85
CA ALA A 162 -58.59 23.86 10.55
C ALA A 162 -59.61 22.84 9.95
N PRO A 163 -60.25 23.04 8.77
CA PRO A 163 -60.59 24.25 7.99
C PRO A 163 -62.15 24.40 7.90
N PRO A 164 -62.81 25.04 6.90
CA PRO A 164 -62.96 24.51 5.52
C PRO A 164 -63.02 25.56 4.37
N CYS A 165 -63.48 25.13 3.18
CA CYS A 165 -63.68 25.84 1.88
C CYS A 165 -64.59 27.11 1.91
N VAL A 166 -64.79 27.90 0.83
CA VAL A 166 -64.95 27.58 -0.62
C VAL A 166 -64.60 28.77 -1.57
N CYS A 167 -64.44 28.47 -2.89
CA CYS A 167 -64.72 29.26 -4.13
C CYS A 167 -64.74 30.81 -4.17
N ALA A 168 -64.39 31.52 -5.25
CA ALA A 168 -63.76 31.27 -6.57
C ALA A 168 -63.47 32.68 -7.21
N ALA A 169 -63.31 32.99 -8.51
CA ALA A 169 -63.37 32.32 -9.83
C ALA A 169 -62.63 33.20 -10.90
N TYR A 170 -62.37 32.66 -12.10
CA TYR A 170 -62.00 33.30 -13.40
C TYR A 170 -60.75 34.22 -13.43
N GLU A 171 -59.86 34.21 -14.44
CA GLU A 171 -59.72 33.48 -15.73
C GLU A 171 -58.19 33.32 -16.01
N SER A 172 -57.66 32.62 -17.03
CA SER A 172 -58.23 31.90 -18.19
C SER A 172 -57.34 30.69 -18.57
N LEU A 173 -57.52 30.11 -19.76
CA LEU A 173 -56.77 28.94 -20.26
C LEU A 173 -56.02 29.22 -21.57
N ALA A 174 -54.70 29.00 -21.55
CA ALA A 174 -53.89 28.74 -22.74
C ALA A 174 -53.44 27.26 -22.71
N PRO A 175 -53.38 26.55 -23.85
CA PRO A 175 -53.03 25.14 -23.86
C PRO A 175 -51.55 24.92 -23.47
N PRO A 176 -51.22 23.89 -22.67
CA PRO A 176 -49.84 23.54 -22.39
C PRO A 176 -49.14 23.08 -23.66
N LEU A 177 -48.00 23.70 -23.96
CA LEU A 177 -47.07 23.18 -24.96
C LEU A 177 -46.59 21.78 -24.53
N PRO A 178 -46.32 20.86 -25.47
CA PRO A 178 -45.86 19.52 -25.13
C PRO A 178 -44.55 19.60 -24.33
N PRO A 179 -44.31 18.66 -23.39
CA PRO A 179 -43.08 18.65 -22.61
C PRO A 179 -41.90 18.44 -23.56
N VAL A 180 -41.16 19.51 -23.83
CA VAL A 180 -39.81 19.40 -24.40
C VAL A 180 -39.03 18.55 -23.42
N ALA A 181 -38.62 17.36 -23.85
CA ALA A 181 -37.72 16.53 -23.09
C ALA A 181 -36.41 17.31 -22.92
N THR A 182 -36.24 17.94 -21.76
CA THR A 182 -35.00 18.61 -21.35
C THR A 182 -33.95 17.53 -21.17
N ALA A 183 -33.30 17.17 -22.27
CA ALA A 183 -32.30 16.12 -22.33
C ALA A 183 -31.24 16.42 -21.27
N VAL A 184 -31.14 15.51 -20.28
CA VAL A 184 -30.21 15.65 -19.16
C VAL A 184 -28.81 15.88 -19.73
N PRO A 185 -28.13 17.01 -19.41
CA PRO A 185 -26.91 17.37 -20.10
C PRO A 185 -25.88 16.25 -20.02
N VAL A 186 -25.25 15.90 -21.15
CA VAL A 186 -24.40 14.69 -21.32
C VAL A 186 -23.36 14.49 -20.20
N TRP A 187 -22.88 15.59 -19.62
CA TRP A 187 -21.87 15.65 -18.58
C TRP A 187 -22.38 15.39 -17.15
N GLN A 188 -23.69 15.52 -16.92
CA GLN A 188 -24.33 15.21 -15.64
C GLN A 188 -24.33 13.69 -15.41
N ASP A 189 -23.99 13.27 -14.18
CA ASP A 189 -23.85 11.87 -13.75
C ASP A 189 -22.84 11.02 -14.57
N ARG A 190 -22.01 11.65 -15.41
CA ARG A 190 -20.87 11.05 -16.15
C ARG A 190 -19.55 11.77 -15.93
N THR A 191 -19.56 12.97 -15.35
CA THR A 191 -18.37 13.77 -15.03
C THR A 191 -18.50 14.43 -13.65
N ILE A 192 -17.40 14.95 -13.11
CA ILE A 192 -17.37 15.67 -11.82
C ILE A 192 -18.08 17.01 -11.99
N ALA A 193 -19.39 17.02 -11.73
CA ALA A 193 -20.27 18.15 -12.03
C ALA A 193 -21.52 18.17 -11.15
N SER A 194 -21.75 19.31 -10.50
CA SER A 194 -23.04 19.63 -9.89
C SER A 194 -23.96 20.33 -10.89
N SER A 195 -25.14 20.75 -10.42
CA SER A 195 -26.08 21.59 -11.17
C SER A 195 -25.55 23.01 -11.49
N LYS A 196 -24.49 23.48 -10.81
CA LYS A 196 -23.94 24.84 -10.97
C LYS A 196 -22.49 24.87 -11.47
N LEU A 197 -21.68 23.86 -11.14
CA LEU A 197 -20.24 23.89 -11.42
C LEU A 197 -19.73 22.52 -11.87
N ARG A 198 -18.99 22.49 -12.98
CA ARG A 198 -18.29 21.32 -13.52
C ARG A 198 -16.77 21.52 -13.43
N LEU A 199 -16.06 20.50 -12.97
CA LEU A 199 -14.60 20.39 -13.14
C LEU A 199 -14.30 20.02 -14.61
N LEU A 200 -13.45 20.81 -15.27
CA LEU A 200 -12.97 20.56 -16.63
C LEU A 200 -11.60 19.87 -16.63
N GLU A 201 -10.69 20.33 -15.77
CA GLU A 201 -9.32 19.80 -15.67
C GLU A 201 -8.84 19.88 -14.22
N TYR A 202 -8.08 18.88 -13.79
CA TYR A 202 -7.28 18.93 -12.57
C TYR A 202 -5.93 18.25 -12.84
N SER A 203 -4.81 18.92 -12.62
CA SER A 203 -3.49 18.32 -12.73
C SER A 203 -2.57 18.74 -11.58
N ALA A 204 -1.85 17.78 -11.02
CA ALA A 204 -0.80 18.03 -10.03
C ALA A 204 0.53 17.51 -10.60
N PHE A 205 1.56 18.35 -10.60
CA PHE A 205 2.74 18.15 -11.43
C PHE A 205 4.03 18.70 -10.82
N MET A 206 5.14 18.16 -11.29
CA MET A 206 6.47 18.74 -11.20
C MET A 206 6.83 19.31 -12.58
N GLU A 207 7.52 20.43 -12.62
CA GLU A 207 8.26 20.90 -13.78
C GLU A 207 9.73 21.09 -13.40
N VAL A 208 10.63 20.68 -14.29
CA VAL A 208 12.08 20.90 -14.15
C VAL A 208 12.54 21.75 -15.35
N PRO A 209 13.21 22.90 -15.13
CA PRO A 209 13.84 23.67 -16.21
C PRO A 209 14.87 22.79 -16.91
N GLN A 210 14.83 22.74 -18.24
CA GLN A 210 15.74 21.92 -19.05
C GLN A 210 16.70 22.82 -19.83
N ASP A 211 16.17 23.81 -20.54
CA ASP A 211 16.91 24.89 -21.21
C ASP A 211 16.30 26.26 -20.83
N GLN A 212 16.80 27.36 -21.40
CA GLN A 212 16.32 28.73 -21.09
C GLN A 212 14.84 28.98 -21.44
N GLU A 213 14.23 28.18 -22.32
CA GLU A 213 12.82 28.30 -22.71
C GLU A 213 12.04 26.97 -22.58
N SER A 214 12.68 25.88 -22.15
CA SER A 214 12.09 24.53 -22.13
C SER A 214 11.91 24.00 -20.71
N TYR A 215 10.75 23.38 -20.45
CA TYR A 215 10.42 22.75 -19.17
C TYR A 215 9.95 21.32 -19.38
N SER A 216 10.65 20.36 -18.79
CA SER A 216 10.15 18.98 -18.71
C SER A 216 9.10 18.89 -17.61
N LYS A 217 7.90 18.40 -17.94
CA LYS A 217 6.74 18.34 -17.03
C LYS A 217 6.35 16.91 -16.70
N HIS A 218 6.46 16.52 -15.43
CA HIS A 218 5.98 15.24 -14.90
C HIS A 218 4.59 15.41 -14.27
N LEU A 219 3.62 14.57 -14.64
CA LEU A 219 2.25 14.61 -14.13
C LEU A 219 2.06 13.53 -13.05
N PHE A 220 2.00 13.93 -11.78
CA PHE A 220 1.71 13.00 -10.69
C PHE A 220 0.29 12.46 -10.78
N VAL A 221 -0.68 13.35 -11.06
CA VAL A 221 -2.08 12.99 -11.37
C VAL A 221 -2.66 13.96 -12.40
N GLN A 222 -3.56 13.46 -13.26
CA GLN A 222 -4.29 14.26 -14.24
C GLN A 222 -5.73 13.75 -14.40
N ILE A 223 -6.69 14.65 -14.29
CA ILE A 223 -8.04 14.55 -14.83
C ILE A 223 -8.06 15.48 -16.05
N GLY A 224 -8.10 14.91 -17.25
CA GLY A 224 -8.11 15.67 -18.50
C GLY A 224 -9.51 16.19 -18.88
N GLN A 225 -9.55 17.13 -19.82
CA GLN A 225 -10.82 17.64 -20.37
C GLN A 225 -11.52 16.54 -21.19
N THR A 226 -12.52 15.90 -20.60
CA THR A 226 -13.36 14.93 -21.31
C THR A 226 -14.47 15.62 -22.11
N ASN A 227 -14.69 15.11 -23.32
CA ASN A 227 -15.88 15.38 -24.13
C ASN A 227 -16.85 14.20 -23.93
N PRO A 228 -17.68 14.21 -22.86
CA PRO A 228 -18.51 13.06 -22.53
C PRO A 228 -19.58 12.80 -23.59
N SER A 229 -19.90 11.53 -23.80
CA SER A 229 -20.90 11.04 -24.73
C SER A 229 -22.09 10.38 -24.01
N TYR A 230 -23.24 10.28 -24.68
CA TYR A 230 -24.39 9.53 -24.14
C TYR A 230 -24.15 8.00 -24.06
N SER A 231 -23.06 7.52 -24.67
CA SER A 231 -22.58 6.13 -24.60
C SER A 231 -21.59 5.86 -23.45
N ASP A 232 -21.07 6.90 -22.79
CA ASP A 232 -20.15 6.72 -21.65
C ASP A 232 -20.92 6.12 -20.45
N PRO A 233 -20.33 5.23 -19.63
CA PRO A 233 -21.00 4.72 -18.44
C PRO A 233 -21.36 5.86 -17.48
N LEU A 234 -22.45 5.68 -16.72
CA LEU A 234 -22.75 6.53 -15.56
C LEU A 234 -21.70 6.31 -14.48
N LEU A 235 -21.44 7.33 -13.67
CA LEU A 235 -20.53 7.21 -12.53
C LEU A 235 -21.06 6.19 -11.52
N GLU A 236 -20.19 5.25 -11.14
CA GLU A 236 -20.47 4.31 -10.05
C GLU A 236 -20.68 5.08 -8.73
N ALA A 237 -21.50 4.54 -7.84
CA ALA A 237 -21.84 5.20 -6.59
C ALA A 237 -21.17 4.52 -5.39
N VAL A 238 -20.69 5.32 -4.44
CA VAL A 238 -20.06 4.86 -3.20
C VAL A 238 -20.79 5.48 -2.01
N ASP A 239 -21.13 4.65 -1.02
CA ASP A 239 -21.68 5.10 0.25
C ASP A 239 -20.63 5.91 1.02
N ILE A 240 -20.93 7.20 1.25
CA ILE A 240 -20.05 8.15 1.93
C ILE A 240 -19.67 7.73 3.36
N ARG A 241 -20.48 6.86 4.01
CA ARG A 241 -20.14 6.30 5.33
C ARG A 241 -18.85 5.48 5.31
N GLN A 242 -18.48 4.91 4.16
CA GLN A 242 -17.26 4.09 3.99
C GLN A 242 -15.95 4.89 3.99
N ILE A 243 -16.02 6.23 3.97
CA ILE A 243 -14.85 7.11 3.90
C ILE A 243 -14.79 8.18 4.99
N TYR A 244 -15.78 8.26 5.91
CA TYR A 244 -15.80 9.30 6.94
C TYR A 244 -14.57 9.27 7.85
N ASP A 245 -14.00 8.10 8.15
CA ASP A 245 -12.77 7.93 8.94
C ASP A 245 -11.54 8.56 8.27
N LYS A 246 -11.54 8.65 6.93
CA LYS A 246 -10.43 9.19 6.14
C LYS A 246 -10.49 10.70 5.93
N PHE A 247 -11.52 11.38 6.42
CA PHE A 247 -11.73 12.82 6.24
C PHE A 247 -12.10 13.53 7.56
N PRO A 248 -12.01 14.87 7.63
CA PRO A 248 -12.35 15.60 8.86
C PRO A 248 -13.82 15.41 9.26
N GLU A 249 -14.04 14.94 10.49
CA GLU A 249 -15.37 14.82 11.12
C GLU A 249 -15.84 16.11 11.83
N LYS A 250 -14.91 17.05 12.08
CA LYS A 250 -15.19 18.33 12.77
C LYS A 250 -15.95 19.31 11.87
N THR A 251 -16.33 20.45 12.43
CA THR A 251 -16.98 21.56 11.73
C THR A 251 -16.24 21.94 10.43
N GLY A 252 -16.97 22.08 9.32
CA GLY A 252 -16.41 22.23 7.98
C GLY A 252 -15.82 20.94 7.39
N GLY A 253 -16.24 19.78 7.91
CA GLY A 253 -15.80 18.44 7.54
C GLY A 253 -16.77 17.72 6.59
N LEU A 254 -16.34 16.56 6.05
CA LEU A 254 -17.05 15.88 4.95
C LEU A 254 -18.50 15.52 5.30
N LYS A 255 -18.74 15.05 6.54
CA LYS A 255 -20.09 14.69 7.00
C LYS A 255 -21.03 15.89 7.04
N GLU A 256 -20.63 16.98 7.70
CA GLU A 256 -21.46 18.20 7.82
C GLU A 256 -21.70 18.83 6.45
N LEU A 257 -20.68 18.89 5.59
CA LEU A 257 -20.83 19.38 4.21
C LEU A 257 -21.86 18.55 3.44
N TYR A 258 -21.82 17.22 3.54
CA TYR A 258 -22.81 16.36 2.88
C TYR A 258 -24.21 16.56 3.46
N GLU A 259 -24.35 16.64 4.79
CA GLU A 259 -25.64 16.82 5.47
C GLU A 259 -26.24 18.23 5.26
N LYS A 260 -25.42 19.23 4.91
CA LYS A 260 -25.86 20.54 4.39
C LYS A 260 -26.25 20.47 2.90
N GLY A 261 -25.58 19.64 2.11
CA GLY A 261 -25.83 19.45 0.68
C GLY A 261 -25.30 20.59 -0.21
N PRO A 262 -25.64 20.57 -1.52
CA PRO A 262 -26.52 19.62 -2.19
C PRO A 262 -25.80 18.30 -2.55
N HIS A 263 -26.47 17.16 -2.36
CA HIS A 263 -25.83 15.83 -2.48
C HIS A 263 -25.25 15.52 -3.88
N ASN A 264 -25.75 16.13 -4.95
CA ASN A 264 -25.22 15.97 -6.31
C ASN A 264 -23.87 16.70 -6.55
N ALA A 265 -23.38 17.47 -5.59
CA ALA A 265 -22.07 18.11 -5.66
C ALA A 265 -20.91 17.24 -5.15
N PHE A 266 -21.18 16.04 -4.61
CA PHE A 266 -20.21 15.23 -3.87
C PHE A 266 -19.67 14.05 -4.67
N PHE A 267 -18.35 14.00 -4.81
CA PHE A 267 -17.62 13.01 -5.61
C PHE A 267 -16.44 12.43 -4.82
N LEU A 268 -16.10 11.17 -5.11
CA LEU A 268 -14.88 10.51 -4.68
C LEU A 268 -14.05 10.19 -5.92
N VAL A 269 -12.77 10.57 -5.92
CA VAL A 269 -11.83 10.26 -6.98
C VAL A 269 -10.71 9.41 -6.39
N LYS A 270 -10.55 8.21 -6.93
CA LYS A 270 -9.39 7.37 -6.66
C LYS A 270 -8.33 7.65 -7.71
N PHE A 271 -7.15 8.09 -7.26
CA PHE A 271 -5.98 8.29 -8.10
C PHE A 271 -4.98 7.14 -7.95
N TRP A 272 -4.41 6.72 -9.08
CA TRP A 272 -3.14 5.98 -9.14
C TRP A 272 -2.07 6.95 -9.60
N ALA A 273 -1.39 7.55 -8.63
CA ALA A 273 -0.42 8.61 -8.86
C ALA A 273 0.87 8.07 -9.48
N ASP A 274 1.38 8.74 -10.50
CA ASP A 274 2.63 8.37 -11.15
C ASP A 274 3.85 8.93 -10.39
N LEU A 275 4.60 8.04 -9.76
CA LEU A 275 5.88 8.33 -9.11
C LEU A 275 7.07 7.74 -9.90
N ASN A 276 6.84 7.15 -11.08
CA ASN A 276 7.87 6.55 -11.93
C ASN A 276 8.67 7.65 -12.64
N ASN A 277 9.57 8.27 -11.89
CA ASN A 277 10.32 9.45 -12.32
C ASN A 277 11.37 9.09 -13.41
N SER A 278 10.98 9.20 -14.68
CA SER A 278 11.75 8.70 -15.84
C SER A 278 12.95 9.59 -16.22
N GLY A 279 13.87 9.81 -15.28
CA GLY A 279 15.13 10.54 -15.47
C GLY A 279 15.17 11.98 -14.94
N LEU A 280 14.03 12.57 -14.56
CA LEU A 280 13.96 13.92 -13.99
C LEU A 280 14.47 13.94 -12.54
N GLN A 281 15.77 14.14 -12.33
CA GLN A 281 16.29 14.35 -10.97
C GLN A 281 15.67 15.60 -10.34
N ASP A 282 15.39 15.54 -9.03
CA ASP A 282 14.90 16.68 -8.22
C ASP A 282 16.02 17.73 -8.09
N GLY A 283 16.23 18.50 -9.15
CA GLY A 283 17.27 19.52 -9.27
C GLY A 283 16.88 20.87 -8.63
N PRO A 284 17.89 21.72 -8.34
CA PRO A 284 17.65 23.09 -7.91
C PRO A 284 16.90 23.87 -9.00
N GLY A 285 15.68 24.32 -8.69
CA GLY A 285 14.78 24.97 -9.63
C GLY A 285 13.54 24.15 -10.04
N SER A 286 13.39 22.92 -9.54
CA SER A 286 12.15 22.15 -9.71
C SER A 286 10.93 22.88 -9.11
N PHE A 287 9.86 23.01 -9.89
CA PHE A 287 8.60 23.65 -9.51
C PHE A 287 7.50 22.60 -9.29
N TYR A 288 6.90 22.60 -8.12
CA TYR A 288 5.78 21.73 -7.76
C TYR A 288 4.46 22.52 -7.76
N GLY A 289 3.53 22.15 -8.63
CA GLY A 289 2.30 22.91 -8.87
C GLY A 289 1.05 22.08 -9.02
N VAL A 290 -0.10 22.72 -8.76
CA VAL A 290 -1.44 22.24 -9.11
C VAL A 290 -2.06 23.24 -10.10
N SER A 291 -2.83 22.74 -11.05
CA SER A 291 -3.73 23.55 -11.87
C SER A 291 -5.11 22.92 -11.88
N SER A 292 -6.16 23.73 -11.83
CA SER A 292 -7.54 23.26 -11.98
C SER A 292 -8.39 24.26 -12.76
N GLN A 293 -9.26 23.73 -13.62
CA GLN A 293 -10.16 24.50 -14.47
C GLN A 293 -11.61 24.07 -14.21
N TYR A 294 -12.51 25.04 -14.05
CA TYR A 294 -13.93 24.81 -13.77
C TYR A 294 -14.80 25.62 -14.73
N SER A 295 -16.04 25.17 -14.95
CA SER A 295 -17.03 25.88 -15.76
C SER A 295 -18.40 25.93 -15.06
N SER A 296 -19.04 27.10 -15.16
CA SER A 296 -20.37 27.42 -14.65
C SER A 296 -21.23 28.08 -15.74
N SER A 297 -22.55 27.93 -15.64
CA SER A 297 -23.52 28.75 -16.38
C SER A 297 -23.78 30.11 -15.73
N GLU A 298 -23.60 30.20 -14.41
CA GLU A 298 -23.82 31.40 -13.60
C GLU A 298 -22.49 32.14 -13.35
N ASN A 299 -22.52 33.48 -13.44
CA ASN A 299 -21.38 34.31 -13.05
C ASN A 299 -21.39 34.52 -11.53
N MET A 300 -20.44 33.89 -10.84
CA MET A 300 -20.26 34.00 -9.39
C MET A 300 -18.77 34.06 -9.03
N THR A 301 -18.44 34.58 -7.84
CA THR A 301 -17.08 34.42 -7.28
C THR A 301 -17.00 33.09 -6.52
N ILE A 302 -15.99 32.25 -6.82
CA ILE A 302 -15.81 30.96 -6.14
C ILE A 302 -14.63 30.99 -5.17
N THR A 303 -14.73 30.21 -4.11
CA THR A 303 -13.64 29.95 -3.16
C THR A 303 -13.34 28.46 -3.15
N VAL A 304 -12.11 28.09 -3.47
CA VAL A 304 -11.62 26.71 -3.50
C VAL A 304 -10.78 26.46 -2.26
N SER A 305 -11.34 25.74 -1.29
CA SER A 305 -10.60 25.16 -0.17
C SER A 305 -10.04 23.80 -0.58
N THR A 306 -8.75 23.56 -0.35
CA THR A 306 -8.08 22.27 -0.56
C THR A 306 -7.41 21.85 0.75
N LYS A 307 -8.00 20.89 1.44
CA LYS A 307 -7.61 20.39 2.77
C LYS A 307 -6.83 19.10 2.66
N VAL A 308 -5.54 19.12 2.95
CA VAL A 308 -4.71 17.91 3.02
C VAL A 308 -4.86 17.26 4.39
N CYS A 309 -5.16 15.97 4.40
CA CYS A 309 -5.59 15.22 5.57
C CYS A 309 -4.72 13.98 5.81
N SER A 310 -4.56 13.62 7.08
CA SER A 310 -3.73 12.53 7.58
C SER A 310 -4.47 11.82 8.71
N PHE A 311 -4.80 10.53 8.56
CA PHE A 311 -5.57 9.77 9.56
C PHE A 311 -6.86 10.52 9.99
N GLY A 312 -7.66 10.93 9.01
CA GLY A 312 -8.90 11.69 9.20
C GLY A 312 -8.73 13.15 9.63
N LYS A 313 -7.51 13.64 9.86
CA LYS A 313 -7.25 14.97 10.44
C LYS A 313 -6.63 15.91 9.42
N GLN A 314 -7.23 17.08 9.26
CA GLN A 314 -6.68 18.19 8.48
C GLN A 314 -5.30 18.59 9.02
N VAL A 315 -4.28 18.58 8.17
CA VAL A 315 -2.89 18.97 8.49
C VAL A 315 -2.56 20.35 7.95
N VAL A 316 -2.99 20.62 6.71
CA VAL A 316 -2.84 21.94 6.05
C VAL A 316 -4.04 22.18 5.14
N GLU A 317 -4.45 23.44 5.03
CA GLU A 317 -5.51 23.89 4.13
C GLU A 317 -4.99 25.05 3.30
N LYS A 318 -5.25 25.02 1.99
CA LYS A 318 -5.03 26.14 1.08
C LYS A 318 -6.38 26.65 0.61
N VAL A 319 -6.62 27.95 0.72
CA VAL A 319 -7.86 28.60 0.26
C VAL A 319 -7.51 29.59 -0.83
N GLU A 320 -8.08 29.39 -2.02
CA GLU A 320 -7.88 30.22 -3.20
C GLU A 320 -9.23 30.80 -3.63
N THR A 321 -9.26 32.03 -4.17
CA THR A 321 -10.51 32.70 -4.56
C THR A 321 -10.38 33.15 -6.02
N GLU A 322 -11.28 32.64 -6.85
CA GLU A 322 -11.27 32.82 -8.30
C GLU A 322 -12.52 33.56 -8.78
N TYR A 323 -12.32 34.37 -9.81
CA TYR A 323 -13.35 35.19 -10.44
C TYR A 323 -13.65 34.67 -11.85
N ALA A 324 -14.91 34.75 -12.27
CA ALA A 324 -15.33 34.23 -13.56
C ALA A 324 -14.68 34.99 -14.73
N ARG A 325 -14.17 34.25 -15.71
CA ARG A 325 -13.85 34.73 -17.05
C ARG A 325 -14.96 34.28 -17.99
N VAL A 326 -15.68 35.23 -18.60
CA VAL A 326 -16.82 34.91 -19.47
C VAL A 326 -16.34 34.66 -20.88
N GLU A 327 -16.36 33.40 -21.31
CA GLU A 327 -15.92 32.95 -22.64
C GLU A 327 -17.02 32.11 -23.29
N GLY A 328 -17.42 32.44 -24.52
CA GLY A 328 -18.44 31.69 -25.26
C GLY A 328 -19.81 31.56 -24.58
N GLY A 329 -20.17 32.51 -23.70
CA GLY A 329 -21.40 32.47 -22.91
C GLY A 329 -21.34 31.56 -21.67
N LYS A 330 -20.16 31.05 -21.30
CA LYS A 330 -19.91 30.29 -20.07
C LYS A 330 -18.96 31.03 -19.15
N CYS A 331 -19.08 30.81 -17.85
CA CYS A 331 -18.15 31.31 -16.86
C CYS A 331 -17.06 30.26 -16.62
N LEU A 332 -15.79 30.63 -16.85
CA LEU A 332 -14.62 29.79 -16.63
C LEU A 332 -13.81 30.29 -15.44
N TYR A 333 -13.26 29.35 -14.68
CA TYR A 333 -12.37 29.61 -13.54
C TYR A 333 -11.10 28.80 -13.73
N ARG A 334 -9.93 29.40 -13.51
CA ARG A 334 -8.64 28.77 -13.84
C ARG A 334 -7.58 29.10 -12.79
N ILE A 335 -7.47 28.21 -11.80
CA ILE A 335 -6.31 28.17 -10.90
C ILE A 335 -5.14 27.61 -11.73
N HIS A 336 -4.13 28.43 -12.01
CA HIS A 336 -3.03 28.07 -12.91
C HIS A 336 -1.68 28.13 -12.20
N ARG A 337 -0.91 27.02 -12.25
CA ARG A 337 0.42 26.92 -11.62
C ARG A 337 0.40 27.32 -10.15
N SER A 338 -0.64 26.92 -9.44
CA SER A 338 -0.79 27.17 -8.01
C SER A 338 0.29 26.37 -7.26
N PRO A 339 1.22 27.01 -6.53
CA PRO A 339 2.34 26.31 -5.93
C PRO A 339 1.87 25.37 -4.81
N MET A 340 2.42 24.16 -4.78
CA MET A 340 2.26 23.25 -3.66
C MET A 340 2.91 23.85 -2.40
N CYS A 341 2.33 23.60 -1.23
CA CYS A 341 2.97 23.96 0.04
C CYS A 341 4.16 23.04 0.33
N GLU A 342 5.13 23.54 1.11
CA GLU A 342 6.35 22.81 1.48
C GLU A 342 6.06 21.40 2.05
N TYR A 343 4.98 21.29 2.83
CA TYR A 343 4.47 20.02 3.35
C TYR A 343 4.20 18.97 2.26
N MET A 344 3.53 19.36 1.17
CA MET A 344 3.22 18.47 0.05
C MET A 344 4.47 18.07 -0.74
N ILE A 345 5.40 19.00 -0.93
CA ILE A 345 6.67 18.75 -1.62
C ILE A 345 7.51 17.75 -0.80
N ASN A 346 7.71 18.03 0.49
CA ASN A 346 8.39 17.14 1.42
C ASN A 346 7.72 15.76 1.54
N PHE A 347 6.39 15.69 1.45
CA PHE A 347 5.64 14.42 1.44
C PHE A 347 5.93 13.62 0.16
N ILE A 348 5.83 14.24 -1.03
CA ILE A 348 6.13 13.58 -2.31
C ILE A 348 7.60 13.12 -2.34
N HIS A 349 8.54 13.95 -1.89
CA HIS A 349 9.95 13.56 -1.77
C HIS A 349 10.13 12.32 -0.90
N LYS A 350 9.58 12.29 0.32
CA LYS A 350 9.74 11.15 1.22
C LYS A 350 9.03 9.90 0.73
N LEU A 351 7.89 10.04 0.04
CA LEU A 351 7.18 8.95 -0.60
C LEU A 351 8.00 8.33 -1.75
N LYS A 352 8.62 9.16 -2.61
CA LYS A 352 9.52 8.72 -3.70
C LYS A 352 10.77 7.98 -3.20
N HIS A 353 11.20 8.20 -1.94
CA HIS A 353 12.36 7.54 -1.34
C HIS A 353 12.04 6.20 -0.64
N LEU A 354 10.79 5.76 -0.60
CA LEU A 354 10.45 4.43 -0.08
C LEU A 354 10.88 3.33 -1.07
N PRO A 355 11.49 2.22 -0.60
CA PRO A 355 12.14 1.25 -1.49
C PRO A 355 11.17 0.33 -2.25
N GLU A 356 9.92 0.17 -1.79
CA GLU A 356 8.96 -0.79 -2.35
C GLU A 356 7.56 -0.15 -2.48
N LYS A 357 6.88 -0.29 -3.64
CA LYS A 357 5.60 0.41 -3.93
C LYS A 357 4.49 0.15 -2.90
N TYR A 358 4.48 -1.01 -2.24
CA TYR A 358 3.49 -1.31 -1.20
C TYR A 358 3.71 -0.47 0.08
N MET A 359 4.95 -0.05 0.38
CA MET A 359 5.21 0.88 1.50
C MET A 359 4.63 2.26 1.19
N MET A 360 4.73 2.70 -0.07
CA MET A 360 4.10 3.94 -0.54
C MET A 360 2.57 3.86 -0.39
N ASN A 361 1.95 2.76 -0.83
CA ASN A 361 0.51 2.56 -0.68
C ASN A 361 0.06 2.53 0.79
N SER A 362 0.82 1.93 1.70
CA SER A 362 0.51 1.92 3.15
C SER A 362 0.57 3.33 3.77
N VAL A 363 1.43 4.21 3.27
CA VAL A 363 1.44 5.63 3.65
C VAL A 363 0.28 6.40 3.01
N LEU A 364 -0.08 6.07 1.77
CA LEU A 364 -1.19 6.71 1.04
C LEU A 364 -2.59 6.32 1.56
N GLU A 365 -2.75 5.13 2.14
CA GLU A 365 -4.02 4.62 2.71
C GLU A 365 -4.66 5.57 3.75
N ASN A 366 -3.81 6.34 4.44
CA ASN A 366 -4.19 7.31 5.47
C ASN A 366 -3.93 8.77 5.04
N PHE A 367 -3.56 9.00 3.77
CA PHE A 367 -3.35 10.31 3.18
C PHE A 367 -4.48 10.63 2.19
N THR A 368 -5.20 11.71 2.45
CA THR A 368 -6.34 12.13 1.60
C THR A 368 -6.31 13.63 1.38
N ILE A 369 -7.00 14.10 0.33
CA ILE A 369 -7.22 15.53 0.09
C ILE A 369 -8.71 15.75 -0.09
N LEU A 370 -9.28 16.69 0.65
CA LEU A 370 -10.67 17.12 0.50
C LEU A 370 -10.68 18.50 -0.16
N GLN A 371 -11.17 18.57 -1.39
CA GLN A 371 -11.40 19.83 -2.08
C GLN A 371 -12.87 20.24 -1.95
N VAL A 372 -13.12 21.48 -1.56
CA VAL A 372 -14.45 22.05 -1.38
C VAL A 372 -14.49 23.38 -2.11
N VAL A 373 -15.33 23.47 -3.14
CA VAL A 373 -15.58 24.71 -3.88
C VAL A 373 -16.90 25.29 -3.41
N THR A 374 -16.88 26.51 -2.89
CA THR A 374 -18.07 27.24 -2.46
C THR A 374 -18.29 28.50 -3.28
N ASN A 375 -19.54 28.96 -3.36
CA ASN A 375 -19.84 30.32 -3.78
C ASN A 375 -19.47 31.27 -2.62
N ARG A 376 -18.65 32.28 -2.90
CA ARG A 376 -18.10 33.20 -1.89
C ARG A 376 -19.18 34.05 -1.20
N GLU A 377 -20.26 34.37 -1.90
CA GLU A 377 -21.33 35.24 -1.42
C GLU A 377 -22.43 34.45 -0.70
N THR A 378 -22.89 33.34 -1.29
CA THR A 378 -23.99 32.53 -0.71
C THR A 378 -23.51 31.47 0.29
N GLN A 379 -22.22 31.16 0.34
CA GLN A 379 -21.63 30.06 1.12
C GLN A 379 -22.27 28.69 0.81
N GLU A 380 -22.81 28.54 -0.40
CA GLU A 380 -23.33 27.31 -0.98
C GLU A 380 -22.17 26.41 -1.47
N THR A 381 -22.28 25.10 -1.27
CA THR A 381 -21.30 24.14 -1.80
C THR A 381 -21.58 23.86 -3.27
N LEU A 382 -20.64 24.20 -4.14
CA LEU A 382 -20.74 24.05 -5.60
C LEU A 382 -20.19 22.71 -6.07
N LEU A 383 -19.06 22.29 -5.50
CA LEU A 383 -18.44 20.96 -5.69
C LEU A 383 -17.74 20.56 -4.39
N CYS A 384 -17.75 19.27 -4.08
CA CYS A 384 -16.94 18.67 -3.04
C CYS A 384 -16.33 17.37 -3.57
N ILE A 385 -14.99 17.28 -3.56
CA ILE A 385 -14.24 16.18 -4.16
C ILE A 385 -13.32 15.61 -3.09
N ALA A 386 -13.60 14.38 -2.71
CA ALA A 386 -12.74 13.54 -1.89
C ALA A 386 -11.69 12.86 -2.78
N PHE A 387 -10.41 13.06 -2.50
CA PHE A 387 -9.30 12.40 -3.21
C PHE A 387 -8.65 11.34 -2.32
N VAL A 388 -8.55 10.11 -2.84
CA VAL A 388 -7.83 8.98 -2.24
C VAL A 388 -6.78 8.46 -3.23
N PHE A 389 -5.67 7.92 -2.72
CA PHE A 389 -4.46 7.72 -3.52
C PHE A 389 -3.87 6.31 -3.37
N GLU A 390 -3.38 5.77 -4.49
CA GLU A 390 -2.44 4.64 -4.59
C GLU A 390 -1.32 5.05 -5.56
N VAL A 391 -0.21 4.30 -5.60
CA VAL A 391 0.85 4.49 -6.60
C VAL A 391 0.53 3.68 -7.86
N SER A 392 0.71 4.29 -9.04
CA SER A 392 0.52 3.60 -10.32
C SER A 392 1.48 2.41 -10.47
N THR A 393 0.91 1.24 -10.76
CA THR A 393 1.62 0.04 -11.19
C THR A 393 1.86 0.02 -12.70
N SER A 394 1.22 0.93 -13.46
CA SER A 394 1.35 1.00 -14.91
C SER A 394 2.63 1.72 -15.34
N GLU A 395 3.19 1.28 -16.47
CA GLU A 395 4.21 2.02 -17.22
C GLU A 395 3.61 3.21 -17.99
N HIS A 396 2.28 3.21 -18.18
CA HIS A 396 1.54 4.22 -18.95
C HIS A 396 1.12 5.44 -18.10
N GLY A 397 1.88 5.75 -17.05
CA GLY A 397 1.68 6.94 -16.21
C GLY A 397 0.52 6.86 -15.21
N ALA A 398 -0.06 8.02 -14.92
CA ALA A 398 -1.09 8.20 -13.89
C ALA A 398 -2.48 7.80 -14.38
N GLN A 399 -3.31 7.25 -13.48
CA GLN A 399 -4.70 6.87 -13.77
C GLN A 399 -5.65 7.39 -12.70
N TYR A 400 -6.95 7.45 -13.00
CA TYR A 400 -7.98 7.84 -12.04
C TYR A 400 -9.31 7.14 -12.31
N HIS A 401 -10.14 7.01 -11.29
CA HIS A 401 -11.54 6.59 -11.39
C HIS A 401 -12.41 7.50 -10.53
N VAL A 402 -13.65 7.74 -10.97
CA VAL A 402 -14.57 8.71 -10.35
C VAL A 402 -15.83 8.00 -9.89
N TYR A 403 -16.23 8.27 -8.66
CA TYR A 403 -17.46 7.79 -8.05
C TYR A 403 -18.32 8.97 -7.60
N ARG A 404 -19.64 8.83 -7.64
CA ARG A 404 -20.59 9.75 -7.00
C ARG A 404 -20.84 9.32 -5.55
N LEU A 405 -20.87 10.27 -4.62
CA LEU A 405 -21.09 9.96 -3.19
C LEU A 405 -22.59 9.96 -2.84
N ILE A 406 -23.07 8.82 -2.35
CA ILE A 406 -24.45 8.60 -1.91
C ILE A 406 -24.52 8.21 -0.44
N LYS A 407 -25.72 8.13 0.14
CA LYS A 407 -25.99 7.81 1.55
C LYS A 407 -27.29 7.02 1.65
N ASP A 408 -27.19 5.71 1.39
CA ASP A 408 -28.32 4.76 1.30
C ASP A 408 -28.76 4.21 2.68
#